data_AF-A0A9N9GLJ6-F1
#
_entry.id   AF-A0A9N9GLJ6-F1
#
_cell.length_a   1.000
_cell.length_b   1.000
_cell.length_c   1.000
_cell.angle_alpha   90.00
_cell.angle_beta   90.00
_cell.angle_gamma   90.00
#
_symmetry.space_group_name_H-M   'P 1'
#
loop_
_entity.id
_entity.type
_entity.pdbx_description
1 polymer ?
#
loop_
_entity_poly.entity_id
_entity_poly.type
_entity_poly.pdbx_seq_one_letter_code
_entity_poly.pdbx_strand_id
1 'polypeptide(L)'
;MVESNETLKKEGQNLYGERKNVRVNIEYVSANPTGYLHLAHFRHAFIGDALANVYQFCGYEVAREYYVNDRGGQITSLVYSIYLLYCQQWVKNVTDKIGGTKSEYVLNRASQEIAKKLVEEWGDKYLNEELKGEVFDA
;
A
#
# COMPACT_ATOMS: atom_id res chain seq x y z
N MET A 1 26.53 20.73 -0.75
CA MET A 1 26.03 19.46 -1.34
C MET A 1 25.80 19.54 -2.85
N VAL A 2 25.82 20.74 -3.49
CA VAL A 2 25.70 20.89 -4.95
C VAL A 2 27.05 20.76 -5.67
N GLU A 3 28.16 21.14 -5.03
CA GLU A 3 29.51 21.09 -5.63
C GLU A 3 30.03 19.66 -5.89
N SER A 4 29.60 18.67 -5.11
CA SER A 4 30.03 17.28 -5.26
C SER A 4 29.63 16.68 -6.61
N ASN A 5 28.53 17.16 -7.21
CA ASN A 5 28.00 16.63 -8.47
C ASN A 5 28.72 17.15 -9.72
N GLU A 6 29.41 18.29 -9.64
CA GLU A 6 30.16 18.83 -10.79
C GLU A 6 31.52 18.15 -10.96
N THR A 7 32.18 17.79 -9.86
CA THR A 7 33.44 17.02 -9.87
C THR A 7 33.25 15.66 -10.54
N LEU A 8 32.07 15.04 -10.40
CA LEU A 8 31.73 13.73 -10.98
C LEU A 8 31.50 13.78 -12.50
N LYS A 9 31.33 14.96 -13.11
CA LYS A 9 31.04 15.11 -14.55
C LYS A 9 32.26 15.40 -15.41
N LYS A 10 33.39 15.83 -14.82
CA LYS A 10 34.48 16.49 -15.56
C LYS A 10 35.59 15.58 -16.12
N GLU A 11 35.74 14.34 -15.66
CA GLU A 11 36.92 13.53 -16.01
C GLU A 11 36.67 12.35 -16.98
N GLY A 12 35.51 12.27 -17.65
CA GLY A 12 35.31 11.27 -18.71
C GLY A 12 35.37 9.80 -18.23
N GLN A 13 35.37 9.57 -16.91
CA GLN A 13 35.14 8.26 -16.34
C GLN A 13 33.63 8.05 -16.24
N ASN A 14 33.14 7.02 -16.92
CA ASN A 14 31.82 6.48 -16.69
C ASN A 14 31.80 5.95 -15.25
N LEU A 15 31.48 6.80 -14.26
CA LEU A 15 31.34 6.38 -12.86
C LEU A 15 30.19 5.38 -12.66
N TYR A 16 29.34 5.26 -13.68
CA TYR A 16 28.20 4.34 -13.79
C TYR A 16 28.59 2.90 -14.15
N GLY A 17 29.86 2.50 -14.08
CA GLY A 17 30.32 1.24 -14.66
C GLY A 17 30.03 1.14 -16.17
N GLU A 18 30.51 0.07 -16.81
CA GLU A 18 30.02 -0.24 -18.15
C GLU A 18 28.55 -0.65 -18.08
N ARG A 19 27.70 -0.08 -18.95
CA ARG A 19 26.29 -0.44 -19.03
C ARG A 19 26.16 -1.94 -19.15
N LYS A 20 25.45 -2.55 -18.21
CA LYS A 20 25.16 -3.99 -18.20
C LYS A 20 23.95 -4.25 -19.07
N ASN A 21 24.02 -5.28 -19.91
CA ASN A 21 22.87 -5.74 -20.70
C ASN A 21 21.97 -6.69 -19.87
N VAL A 22 21.75 -6.34 -18.60
CA VAL A 22 20.95 -7.10 -17.63
C VAL A 22 20.07 -6.10 -16.90
N ARG A 23 18.79 -6.42 -16.82
CA ARG A 23 17.80 -5.66 -16.06
C ARG A 23 17.66 -6.24 -14.66
N VAL A 24 17.62 -5.38 -13.66
CA VAL A 24 17.44 -5.76 -12.25
C VAL A 24 16.11 -5.18 -11.79
N ASN A 25 15.26 -6.04 -11.24
CA ASN A 25 14.04 -5.63 -10.56
C ASN A 25 14.27 -5.66 -9.04
N ILE A 26 13.96 -4.56 -8.37
CA ILE A 26 14.05 -4.42 -6.93
C ILE A 26 12.67 -4.04 -6.41
N GLU A 27 12.00 -5.02 -5.83
CA GLU A 27 10.74 -4.84 -5.12
C GLU A 27 11.02 -4.53 -3.65
N TYR A 28 10.38 -3.50 -3.10
CA TYR A 28 10.52 -3.16 -1.68
C TYR A 28 9.29 -2.43 -1.12
N VAL A 29 9.22 -2.38 0.21
CA VAL A 29 8.06 -1.96 1.02
C VAL A 29 6.88 -2.92 0.96
N SER A 30 6.25 -3.09 -0.21
CA SER A 30 5.14 -4.01 -0.53
C SER A 30 4.19 -4.28 0.65
N ALA A 31 3.79 -3.21 1.35
CA ALA A 31 2.93 -3.32 2.50
C ALA A 31 1.50 -3.59 2.03
N ASN A 32 0.81 -4.52 2.70
CA ASN A 32 -0.61 -4.73 2.45
C ASN A 32 -1.37 -3.42 2.69
N PRO A 33 -2.31 -3.04 1.80
CA PRO A 33 -3.00 -1.75 1.84
C PRO A 33 -4.14 -1.76 2.89
N THR A 34 -3.89 -2.34 4.06
CA THR A 34 -4.90 -2.60 5.10
C THR A 34 -4.74 -1.69 6.31
N GLY A 35 -3.68 -0.88 6.36
CA GLY A 35 -3.42 0.05 7.44
C GLY A 35 -2.38 1.10 7.08
N TYR A 36 -2.03 1.94 8.06
CA TYR A 36 -1.03 2.98 7.88
C TYR A 36 0.39 2.41 7.82
N LEU A 37 1.24 3.05 7.03
CA LEU A 37 2.66 2.76 7.01
C LEU A 37 3.32 3.22 8.32
N HIS A 38 3.84 2.27 9.09
CA HIS A 38 4.69 2.55 10.26
C HIS A 38 6.19 2.58 9.92
N LEU A 39 7.02 3.00 10.90
CA LEU A 39 8.48 3.16 10.77
C LEU A 39 9.21 1.96 10.15
N ALA A 40 8.78 0.73 10.43
CA ALA A 40 9.41 -0.46 9.86
C ALA A 40 9.30 -0.51 8.30
N HIS A 41 8.23 0.05 7.71
CA HIS A 41 8.12 0.15 6.24
C HIS A 41 9.13 1.14 5.67
N PHE A 42 9.37 2.26 6.36
CA PHE A 42 10.38 3.24 5.95
C PHE A 42 11.78 2.64 5.97
N ARG A 43 12.09 1.78 6.94
CA ARG A 43 13.36 1.03 6.94
C ARG A 43 13.52 0.21 5.66
N HIS A 44 12.48 -0.51 5.23
CA HIS A 44 12.51 -1.25 3.96
C HIS A 44 12.63 -0.32 2.76
N ALA A 45 11.95 0.83 2.79
CA ALA A 45 12.06 1.86 1.76
C ALA A 45 13.50 2.35 1.56
N PHE A 46 14.19 2.70 2.65
CA PHE A 46 15.57 3.15 2.59
C PHE A 46 16.53 2.08 2.09
N ILE A 47 16.37 0.83 2.56
CA ILE A 47 17.23 -0.27 2.14
C ILE A 47 17.04 -0.57 0.65
N GLY A 48 15.79 -0.67 0.19
CA GLY A 48 15.48 -0.95 -1.21
C GLY A 48 15.97 0.16 -2.15
N ASP A 49 15.75 1.42 -1.78
CA ASP A 49 16.21 2.55 -2.58
C ASP A 49 17.74 2.64 -2.62
N ALA A 50 18.43 2.44 -1.47
CA ALA A 50 19.89 2.42 -1.43
C ALA A 50 20.45 1.30 -2.32
N LEU A 51 19.87 0.10 -2.27
CA LEU A 51 20.27 -1.02 -3.12
C LEU A 51 20.07 -0.69 -4.61
N ALA A 52 18.95 -0.09 -4.96
CA ALA A 52 18.65 0.34 -6.33
C ALA A 52 19.64 1.39 -6.84
N ASN A 53 20.02 2.33 -5.98
CA ASN A 53 21.04 3.33 -6.29
C ASN A 53 22.41 2.68 -6.52
N VAL A 54 22.78 1.66 -5.74
CA VAL A 54 24.02 0.90 -5.95
C VAL A 54 24.01 0.14 -7.28
N TYR A 55 22.93 -0.58 -7.61
CA TYR A 55 22.84 -1.27 -8.91
C TYR A 55 22.88 -0.30 -10.09
N GLN A 56 22.20 0.84 -9.96
CA GLN A 56 22.20 1.87 -10.99
C GLN A 56 23.59 2.50 -11.16
N PHE A 57 24.30 2.71 -10.04
CA PHE A 57 25.71 3.14 -10.05
C PHE A 57 26.63 2.09 -10.71
N CYS A 58 26.35 0.80 -10.57
CA CYS A 58 27.11 -0.28 -11.23
C CYS A 58 26.76 -0.50 -12.72
N GLY A 59 25.85 0.30 -13.29
CA GLY A 59 25.55 0.30 -14.72
C GLY A 59 24.40 -0.61 -15.14
N TYR A 60 23.63 -1.12 -14.17
CA TYR A 60 22.43 -1.91 -14.45
C TYR A 60 21.25 -1.00 -14.79
N GLU A 61 20.36 -1.50 -15.65
CA GLU A 61 19.02 -0.95 -15.80
C GLU A 61 18.15 -1.47 -14.65
N VAL A 62 17.67 -0.57 -13.79
CA VAL A 62 16.98 -0.92 -12.55
C VAL A 62 15.51 -0.51 -12.62
N ALA A 63 14.61 -1.49 -12.42
CA ALA A 63 13.22 -1.25 -12.08
C ALA A 63 13.07 -1.26 -10.54
N ARG A 64 12.34 -0.27 -10.02
CA ARG A 64 11.95 -0.18 -8.60
C ARG A 64 10.45 -0.44 -8.55
N GLU A 65 10.04 -1.47 -7.82
CA GLU A 65 8.64 -1.90 -7.79
C GLU A 65 8.07 -1.90 -6.38
N TYR A 66 6.77 -1.62 -6.29
CA TYR A 66 5.96 -1.74 -5.09
C TYR A 66 4.80 -2.66 -5.41
N TYR A 67 4.74 -3.83 -4.76
CA TYR A 67 3.62 -4.74 -4.93
C TYR A 67 2.46 -4.35 -4.02
N VAL A 68 1.28 -4.13 -4.61
CA VAL A 68 0.04 -3.91 -3.89
C VAL A 68 -0.74 -5.22 -3.86
N ASN A 69 -0.87 -5.81 -2.68
CA ASN A 69 -1.71 -7.00 -2.50
C ASN A 69 -3.15 -6.59 -2.20
N ASP A 70 -4.02 -6.70 -3.20
CA ASP A 70 -5.45 -6.39 -3.12
C ASP A 70 -6.33 -7.61 -2.78
N ARG A 71 -5.72 -8.73 -2.37
CA ARG A 71 -6.42 -9.99 -2.12
C ARG A 71 -6.15 -10.60 -0.75
N GLY A 72 -7.05 -11.52 -0.38
CA GLY A 72 -6.94 -12.38 0.80
C GLY A 72 -7.50 -11.78 2.08
N GLY A 73 -7.39 -12.55 3.17
CA GLY A 73 -8.17 -12.32 4.39
C GLY A 73 -8.00 -10.95 5.06
N GLN A 74 -6.86 -10.28 4.92
CA GLN A 74 -6.71 -8.93 5.48
C GLN A 74 -7.55 -7.89 4.72
N ILE A 75 -7.64 -8.01 3.39
CA ILE A 75 -8.50 -7.15 2.55
C ILE A 75 -9.95 -7.44 2.85
N THR A 76 -10.32 -8.73 2.91
CA THR A 76 -11.66 -9.17 3.29
C THR A 76 -12.07 -8.56 4.64
N SER A 77 -11.24 -8.69 5.67
CA SER A 77 -11.49 -8.08 6.98
C SER A 77 -11.59 -6.55 6.95
N LEU A 78 -10.77 -5.88 6.14
CA LEU A 78 -10.85 -4.43 5.98
C LEU A 78 -12.20 -4.02 5.38
N VAL A 79 -12.64 -4.70 4.31
CA VAL A 79 -13.92 -4.42 3.65
C VAL A 79 -15.10 -4.64 4.59
N TYR A 80 -15.13 -5.78 5.31
CA TYR A 80 -16.17 -6.02 6.32
C TYR A 80 -16.20 -4.93 7.40
N SER A 81 -15.03 -4.48 7.87
CA SER A 81 -14.95 -3.40 8.88
C SER A 81 -15.46 -2.06 8.33
N ILE A 82 -15.16 -1.71 7.08
CA ILE A 82 -15.68 -0.49 6.43
C ILE A 82 -17.19 -0.59 6.23
N TYR A 83 -17.68 -1.75 5.82
CA TYR A 83 -19.11 -1.99 5.61
C TYR A 83 -19.90 -1.90 6.92
N LEU A 84 -19.35 -2.42 8.02
CA LEU A 84 -19.92 -2.22 9.35
C LEU A 84 -20.05 -0.74 9.72
N LEU A 85 -18.99 0.04 9.52
CA LEU A 85 -19.00 1.48 9.79
C LEU A 85 -20.00 2.24 8.92
N TYR A 86 -20.18 1.81 7.67
CA TYR A 86 -21.22 2.33 6.77
C TYR A 86 -22.61 2.04 7.36
N CYS A 87 -22.95 0.79 7.68
CA CYS A 87 -24.26 0.42 8.21
C CYS A 87 -24.59 1.08 9.57
N GLN A 88 -23.56 1.33 10.40
CA GLN A 88 -23.71 1.99 11.70
C GLN A 88 -24.27 3.42 11.63
N GLN A 89 -24.26 4.08 10.46
CA GLN A 89 -24.86 5.42 10.33
C GLN A 89 -26.39 5.41 10.46
N TRP A 90 -27.05 4.30 10.10
CA TRP A 90 -28.52 4.19 10.12
C TRP A 90 -29.04 3.36 11.29
N VAL A 91 -28.27 2.39 11.76
CA VAL A 91 -28.70 1.47 12.81
C VAL A 91 -27.85 1.68 14.06
N LYS A 92 -28.45 2.29 15.08
CA LYS A 92 -27.84 2.33 16.42
C LYS A 92 -27.80 0.89 16.93
N ASN A 93 -26.59 0.37 17.18
CA ASN A 93 -26.29 -1.00 17.62
C ASN A 93 -26.15 -2.07 16.52
N VAL A 94 -25.62 -1.73 15.33
CA VAL A 94 -25.00 -2.79 14.50
C VAL A 94 -23.83 -3.37 15.31
N THR A 95 -24.08 -4.53 15.90
CA THR A 95 -23.10 -5.33 16.64
C THR A 95 -22.17 -6.03 15.66
N ASP A 96 -21.09 -6.66 16.16
CA ASP A 96 -20.13 -7.50 15.40
C ASP A 96 -20.77 -8.71 14.67
N LYS A 97 -22.09 -8.70 14.44
CA LYS A 97 -22.83 -9.68 13.63
C LYS A 97 -22.38 -9.69 12.18
N ILE A 98 -21.75 -8.62 11.69
CA ILE A 98 -21.03 -8.64 10.43
C ILE A 98 -19.72 -9.40 10.68
N GLY A 99 -19.73 -10.71 10.43
CA GLY A 99 -18.58 -11.57 10.66
C GLY A 99 -17.35 -11.13 9.85
N GLY A 100 -16.15 -11.41 10.38
CA GLY A 100 -14.88 -11.15 9.68
C GLY A 100 -14.27 -9.77 9.92
N THR A 101 -14.90 -8.91 10.72
CA THR A 101 -14.36 -7.59 11.09
C THR A 101 -13.19 -7.68 12.06
N LYS A 102 -12.24 -6.75 11.93
CA LYS A 102 -11.20 -6.52 12.94
C LYS A 102 -11.37 -5.14 13.59
N SER A 103 -11.26 -5.10 14.91
CA SER A 103 -11.39 -3.87 15.71
C SER A 103 -10.37 -2.80 15.29
N GLU A 104 -9.15 -3.19 14.95
CA GLU A 104 -8.11 -2.27 14.46
C GLU A 104 -8.56 -1.48 13.21
N TYR A 105 -9.29 -2.13 12.29
CA TYR A 105 -9.77 -1.49 11.07
C TYR A 105 -10.99 -0.61 11.35
N VAL A 106 -11.86 -0.97 12.29
CA VAL A 106 -13.03 -0.17 12.68
C VAL A 106 -12.59 1.11 13.41
N LEU A 107 -11.59 1.00 14.29
CA LEU A 107 -11.06 2.12 15.06
C LEU A 107 -10.17 3.05 14.23
N ASN A 108 -9.68 2.60 13.08
CA ASN A 108 -8.83 3.40 12.22
C ASN A 108 -9.61 4.53 11.53
N ARG A 109 -9.05 5.74 11.58
CA ARG A 109 -9.60 6.95 10.95
C ARG A 109 -9.84 6.82 9.44
N ALA A 110 -8.97 6.14 8.70
CA ALA A 110 -9.09 5.97 7.25
C ALA A 110 -10.38 5.19 6.91
N SER A 111 -10.63 4.08 7.60
CA SER A 111 -11.86 3.29 7.40
C SER A 111 -13.12 4.09 7.74
N GLN A 112 -13.07 4.90 8.80
CA GLN A 112 -14.18 5.79 9.17
C GLN A 112 -14.43 6.89 8.14
N GLU A 113 -13.37 7.47 7.58
CA GLU A 113 -13.48 8.47 6.51
C GLU A 113 -14.01 7.85 5.21
N ILE A 114 -13.56 6.65 4.86
CA ILE A 114 -14.09 5.92 3.70
C ILE A 114 -15.57 5.62 3.91
N ALA A 115 -15.97 5.08 5.07
CA ALA A 115 -17.37 4.79 5.35
C ALA A 115 -18.27 6.03 5.24
N LYS A 116 -17.81 7.20 5.73
CA LYS A 116 -18.53 8.48 5.57
C LYS A 116 -18.68 8.87 4.10
N LYS A 117 -17.63 8.74 3.30
CA LYS A 117 -17.71 9.01 1.86
C LYS A 117 -18.69 8.07 1.16
N LEU A 118 -18.71 6.79 1.53
CA LEU A 118 -19.67 5.82 0.98
C LEU A 118 -21.11 6.17 1.35
N VAL A 119 -21.35 6.68 2.56
CA VAL A 119 -22.67 7.19 2.99
C VAL A 119 -23.09 8.40 2.16
N GLU A 120 -22.17 9.35 1.94
CA GLU A 120 -22.42 10.53 1.11
C GLU A 120 -22.72 10.17 -0.35
N GLU A 121 -22.01 9.17 -0.89
CA GLU A 121 -22.13 8.77 -2.29
C GLU A 121 -23.34 7.85 -2.54
N TRP A 122 -23.59 6.89 -1.66
CA TRP A 122 -24.55 5.79 -1.91
C TRP A 122 -25.78 5.83 -1.00
N GLY A 123 -25.84 6.72 -0.01
CA GLY A 123 -26.96 6.75 0.94
C GLY A 123 -27.11 5.41 1.63
N ASP A 124 -28.34 4.91 1.74
CA ASP A 124 -28.69 3.63 2.36
C ASP A 124 -28.74 2.44 1.38
N LYS A 125 -28.33 2.63 0.12
CA LYS A 125 -28.51 1.68 -0.98
C LYS A 125 -28.12 0.24 -0.65
N TYR A 126 -27.03 0.06 0.09
CA TYR A 126 -26.49 -1.27 0.42
C TYR A 126 -26.77 -1.72 1.86
N LEU A 127 -27.65 -1.07 2.63
CA LEU A 127 -27.81 -1.33 4.07
C LEU A 127 -28.20 -2.78 4.43
N ASN A 128 -28.92 -3.47 3.54
CA ASN A 128 -29.45 -4.82 3.76
C ASN A 128 -28.78 -5.89 2.90
N GLU A 129 -27.68 -5.56 2.23
CA GLU A 129 -26.97 -6.50 1.37
C GLU A 129 -26.01 -7.36 2.21
N GLU A 130 -25.87 -8.64 1.85
CA GLU A 130 -24.82 -9.48 2.40
C GLU A 130 -23.56 -9.37 1.52
N LEU A 131 -22.44 -9.04 2.16
CA LEU A 131 -21.15 -9.17 1.50
C LEU A 131 -20.82 -10.66 1.34
N LYS A 132 -20.82 -11.13 0.09
CA LYS A 132 -20.39 -12.49 -0.27
C LYS A 132 -18.86 -12.52 -0.38
N GLY A 133 -18.22 -13.43 0.38
CA GLY A 133 -16.76 -13.59 0.41
C GLY A 133 -16.12 -13.92 -0.94
N GLU A 134 -16.88 -14.58 -1.84
CA GLU A 134 -16.44 -14.98 -3.19
C GLU A 134 -15.96 -13.81 -4.07
N VAL A 135 -16.36 -12.56 -3.75
CA VAL A 135 -15.95 -11.36 -4.48
C VAL A 135 -14.46 -11.02 -4.26
N PHE A 136 -13.84 -11.52 -3.19
CA PHE A 136 -12.47 -11.18 -2.78
C PHE A 136 -11.47 -12.33 -2.90
N ASP A 137 -11.94 -13.54 -3.25
CA ASP A 137 -11.15 -14.78 -3.33
C ASP A 137 -10.80 -15.20 -4.78
N ALA A 138 -11.07 -14.34 -5.78
CA ALA A 138 -10.83 -14.60 -7.21
C ALA A 138 -9.51 -14.01 -7.76
#